data_AF-A0A937C745-F1
#
_entry.id   AF-A0A937C745-F1
#
_cell.length_a   1.000
_cell.length_b   1.000
_cell.length_c   1.000
_cell.angle_alpha   90.00
_cell.angle_beta   90.00
_cell.angle_gamma   90.00
#
_symmetry.space_group_name_H-M   'P 1'
#
loop_
_entity.id
_entity.type
_entity.pdbx_description
1 polymer ?
#
loop_
_entity_poly.entity_id
_entity_poly.type
_entity_poly.pdbx_seq_one_letter_code
_entity_poly.pdbx_strand_id
1 'polypeptide(L)'
;MKRTFLLLLSISFAAAGYAQHAAPSYIDVIKKFCSTYEASEEYENYTSFAKKKKGWYVLQVNKIQSDRTLEERLFYSFSENKYLDLGKYYTKTGDVDMEKQLERFLNNGGGTSDWYGFERIPYYGYNGWYLDMIKDFASQKDLSDTIHDALGRAYINLANSYLWYQSGGMYPEYDTLHRKLDRLEYPSEQRIGKVKEAVDNAIVQFDKLNSINPWYNTIVGNSTLKLFNEYMHGYNQMIMCGNDELARQYIEKAPLPEPYILQAKNYLNSCEPNAILFSYGDNDTYQLWYVQEKYNFRKDILVINNSLLGLPVYIDMFKRKKMLSLSIPDSFLKYPENDVIYFSKDKNAGDVKKTVSLNEFLKIIYTKKYPSSHTETGTYPTYPYASASLTFRVYSKNTPGTGVQKTISFDLSENYYFMNDIAAFDIVFNNVANRPVYFTSTQNPFEKNLMQKGIVYKLILANLAPPVKNETEVKGLEKFIAEKYTPVLSNDAGLVSFDGDNTFFTLYYSIFRYYLEKKDTINFKKWLYKLDAACPKINAMQINMARSLVYYFIEAGDKGKGLAIAKQYTQWLNRVYSDPVSLTGYYSQESYTSELTKLRDYLASKDLGLPLLDSLLKE
;
A
#
# COMPACT_ATOMS: atom_id res chain seq x y z
N MET A 1 -71.43 8.81 18.56
CA MET A 1 -71.61 8.95 17.11
C MET A 1 -70.28 9.42 16.53
N LYS A 2 -69.50 8.49 15.96
CA LYS A 2 -68.11 8.72 15.49
C LYS A 2 -68.14 9.51 14.18
N ARG A 3 -67.41 10.63 14.10
CA ARG A 3 -67.16 11.36 12.85
C ARG A 3 -65.66 11.46 12.59
N THR A 4 -65.28 10.65 11.61
CA THR A 4 -64.19 10.71 10.63
C THR A 4 -63.46 12.05 10.52
N PHE A 5 -62.13 12.01 10.68
CA PHE A 5 -61.20 13.05 10.23
C PHE A 5 -60.38 12.46 9.08
N LEU A 6 -60.48 13.08 7.90
CA LEU A 6 -59.70 12.71 6.71
C LEU A 6 -58.24 13.11 6.94
N LEU A 7 -57.33 12.13 6.84
CA LEU A 7 -55.89 12.34 6.77
C LEU A 7 -55.49 12.55 5.30
N LEU A 8 -54.96 13.74 5.00
CA LEU A 8 -54.25 14.04 3.76
C LEU A 8 -52.92 13.28 3.78
N LEU A 9 -52.80 12.26 2.92
CA LEU A 9 -51.55 11.59 2.61
C LEU A 9 -50.64 12.57 1.83
N SER A 10 -49.70 13.20 2.53
CA SER A 10 -48.47 13.70 1.91
C SER A 10 -47.59 12.49 1.59
N ILE A 11 -47.54 12.11 0.31
CA ILE A 11 -46.57 11.13 -0.19
C ILE A 11 -45.20 11.80 -0.17
N SER A 12 -44.53 11.70 0.98
CA SER A 12 -43.10 11.88 1.09
C SER A 12 -42.45 10.62 0.54
N PHE A 13 -41.88 10.70 -0.67
CA PHE A 13 -40.90 9.73 -1.17
C PHE A 13 -39.65 9.85 -0.28
N ALA A 14 -39.71 9.25 0.90
CA ALA A 14 -38.57 9.04 1.77
C ALA A 14 -37.87 7.76 1.32
N ALA A 15 -36.57 7.89 1.03
CA ALA A 15 -35.59 6.81 0.99
C ALA A 15 -36.00 5.56 0.19
N ALA A 16 -35.77 5.62 -1.13
CA ALA A 16 -35.28 4.45 -1.82
C ALA A 16 -33.89 4.11 -1.22
N GLY A 17 -33.90 3.41 -0.08
CA GLY A 17 -32.77 2.58 0.29
C GLY A 17 -32.46 1.75 -0.95
N TYR A 18 -31.24 1.88 -1.46
CA TYR A 18 -30.81 1.18 -2.66
C TYR A 18 -31.27 -0.27 -2.60
N ALA A 19 -31.77 -0.78 -3.72
CA ALA A 19 -32.07 -2.18 -3.95
C ALA A 19 -30.84 -3.12 -3.85
N GLN A 20 -29.78 -2.71 -3.11
CA GLN A 20 -28.60 -3.52 -2.79
C GLN A 20 -28.89 -4.60 -1.74
N HIS A 21 -29.94 -4.51 -0.92
CA HIS A 21 -30.29 -5.61 0.00
C HIS A 21 -30.92 -6.84 -0.69
N ALA A 22 -31.28 -6.74 -1.99
CA ALA A 22 -31.82 -7.87 -2.76
C ALA A 22 -30.89 -8.37 -3.89
N ALA A 23 -29.88 -7.58 -4.27
CA ALA A 23 -28.94 -7.95 -5.33
C ALA A 23 -27.82 -8.87 -4.79
N PRO A 24 -27.34 -9.83 -5.59
CA PRO A 24 -26.24 -10.71 -5.19
C PRO A 24 -24.94 -9.91 -5.00
N SER A 25 -24.13 -10.32 -4.03
CA SER A 25 -22.78 -9.79 -3.81
C SER A 25 -21.85 -10.13 -4.98
N TYR A 26 -20.70 -9.48 -5.08
CA TYR A 26 -19.68 -9.80 -6.07
C TYR A 26 -19.27 -11.28 -6.01
N ILE A 27 -19.11 -11.80 -4.80
CA ILE A 27 -18.74 -13.21 -4.57
C ILE A 27 -19.85 -14.14 -5.05
N ASP A 28 -21.12 -13.81 -4.80
CA ASP A 28 -22.25 -14.61 -5.27
C ASP A 28 -22.32 -14.65 -6.79
N VAL A 29 -22.06 -13.51 -7.45
CA VAL A 29 -22.05 -13.40 -8.91
C VAL A 29 -20.93 -14.22 -9.52
N ILE A 30 -19.72 -14.15 -8.98
CA ILE A 30 -18.59 -14.96 -9.47
C ILE A 30 -18.84 -16.45 -9.23
N LYS A 31 -19.27 -16.84 -8.03
CA LYS A 31 -19.61 -18.25 -7.74
C LYS A 31 -20.66 -18.77 -8.70
N LYS A 32 -21.70 -17.97 -8.96
CA LYS A 32 -22.74 -18.35 -9.92
C LYS A 32 -22.18 -18.46 -11.33
N PHE A 33 -21.34 -17.53 -11.77
CA PHE A 33 -20.68 -17.60 -13.06
C PHE A 33 -19.81 -18.86 -13.19
N CYS A 34 -18.85 -19.07 -12.29
CA CYS A 34 -17.91 -20.19 -12.32
C CYS A 34 -18.60 -21.56 -12.19
N SER A 35 -19.78 -21.63 -11.56
CA SER A 35 -20.59 -22.86 -11.51
C SER A 35 -21.29 -23.22 -12.82
N THR A 36 -21.37 -22.28 -13.77
CA THR A 36 -22.19 -22.43 -14.99
C THR A 36 -21.39 -22.22 -16.28
N TYR A 37 -20.37 -21.36 -16.25
CA TYR A 37 -19.59 -20.94 -17.41
C TYR A 37 -18.09 -21.02 -17.13
N GLU A 38 -17.34 -21.17 -18.21
CA GLU A 38 -15.88 -21.10 -18.20
C GLU A 38 -15.40 -19.66 -18.37
N ALA A 39 -14.47 -19.23 -17.52
CA ALA A 39 -13.82 -17.94 -17.63
C ALA A 39 -12.63 -18.01 -18.61
N SER A 40 -12.57 -17.11 -19.59
CA SER A 40 -11.41 -16.98 -20.48
C SER A 40 -10.25 -16.29 -19.75
N GLU A 41 -9.04 -16.83 -19.89
CA GLU A 41 -7.78 -16.24 -19.40
C GLU A 41 -6.70 -16.35 -20.48
N GLU A 42 -6.98 -15.76 -21.64
CA GLU A 42 -5.98 -15.68 -22.71
C GLU A 42 -5.07 -14.48 -22.47
N TYR A 43 -3.89 -14.51 -23.09
CA TYR A 43 -2.93 -13.40 -23.00
C TYR A 43 -3.55 -12.06 -23.45
N GLU A 44 -4.41 -12.10 -24.47
CA GLU A 44 -5.06 -10.92 -25.02
C GLU A 44 -6.45 -10.68 -24.45
N ASN A 45 -7.25 -11.74 -24.26
CA ASN A 45 -8.67 -11.63 -23.93
C ASN A 45 -8.98 -12.33 -22.60
N TYR A 46 -9.75 -11.66 -21.75
CA TYR A 46 -10.12 -12.23 -20.46
C TYR A 46 -11.55 -11.88 -20.04
N THR A 47 -12.16 -12.78 -19.26
CA THR A 47 -13.45 -12.55 -18.62
C THR A 47 -13.30 -11.56 -17.47
N SER A 48 -14.16 -10.54 -17.45
CA SER A 48 -14.30 -9.59 -16.34
C SER A 48 -15.79 -9.37 -16.00
N PHE A 49 -16.07 -8.59 -14.96
CA PHE A 49 -17.42 -8.27 -14.50
C PHE A 49 -17.64 -6.76 -14.44
N ALA A 50 -18.88 -6.34 -14.61
CA ALA A 50 -19.28 -4.95 -14.40
C ALA A 50 -20.62 -4.85 -13.67
N LYS A 51 -20.70 -3.90 -12.74
CA LYS A 51 -21.95 -3.53 -12.07
C LYS A 51 -22.45 -2.25 -12.71
N LYS A 52 -23.64 -2.28 -13.32
CA LYS A 52 -24.24 -1.13 -14.02
C LYS A 52 -25.68 -0.93 -13.55
N LYS A 53 -26.32 0.14 -14.03
CA LYS A 53 -27.70 0.52 -13.66
C LYS A 53 -28.74 -0.60 -13.78
N LYS A 54 -28.63 -1.47 -14.79
CA LYS A 54 -29.60 -2.57 -15.02
C LYS A 54 -29.27 -3.85 -14.25
N GLY A 55 -28.05 -4.00 -13.75
CA GLY A 55 -27.62 -5.26 -13.13
C GLY A 55 -26.13 -5.56 -13.25
N TRP A 56 -25.80 -6.83 -13.03
CA TRP A 56 -24.45 -7.36 -13.21
C TRP A 56 -24.25 -7.84 -14.64
N TYR A 57 -23.08 -7.54 -15.18
CA TYR A 57 -22.66 -7.87 -16.53
C TYR A 57 -21.40 -8.73 -16.48
N VAL A 58 -21.29 -9.66 -17.42
CA VAL A 58 -20.04 -10.35 -17.73
C VAL A 58 -19.50 -9.75 -19.01
N LEU A 59 -18.20 -9.43 -18.98
CA LEU A 59 -17.47 -8.77 -20.06
C LEU A 59 -16.44 -9.74 -20.64
N GLN A 60 -16.20 -9.64 -21.94
CA GLN A 60 -14.95 -10.06 -22.56
C GLN A 60 -14.13 -8.80 -22.86
N VAL A 61 -12.92 -8.75 -22.34
CA VAL A 61 -12.06 -7.56 -22.38
C VAL A 61 -10.75 -7.88 -23.06
N ASN A 62 -10.25 -6.97 -23.89
CA ASN A 62 -8.96 -7.08 -24.55
C ASN A 62 -7.89 -6.25 -23.83
N LYS A 63 -6.92 -6.95 -23.21
CA LYS A 63 -5.86 -6.37 -22.39
C LYS A 63 -4.89 -5.49 -23.19
N ILE A 64 -4.57 -5.88 -24.42
CA ILE A 64 -3.60 -5.16 -25.26
C ILE A 64 -4.19 -3.91 -25.94
N GLN A 65 -5.52 -3.78 -25.97
CA GLN A 65 -6.25 -2.62 -26.48
C GLN A 65 -6.78 -1.73 -25.35
N SER A 66 -6.00 -1.53 -24.28
CA SER A 66 -6.38 -0.67 -23.13
C SER A 66 -7.70 -1.11 -22.47
N ASP A 67 -7.82 -2.41 -22.24
CA ASP A 67 -9.00 -3.04 -21.64
C ASP A 67 -10.30 -2.70 -22.38
N ARG A 68 -10.25 -2.67 -23.71
CA ARG A 68 -11.43 -2.47 -24.55
C ARG A 68 -12.41 -3.62 -24.35
N THR A 69 -13.66 -3.28 -24.03
CA THR A 69 -14.77 -4.25 -23.99
C THR A 69 -15.08 -4.74 -25.41
N LEU A 70 -14.92 -6.04 -25.62
CA LEU A 70 -15.25 -6.72 -26.88
C LEU A 70 -16.71 -7.18 -26.88
N GLU A 71 -17.14 -7.79 -25.78
CA GLU A 71 -18.52 -8.26 -25.59
C GLU A 71 -18.97 -7.93 -24.16
N GLU A 72 -20.26 -7.65 -24.02
CA GLU A 72 -20.89 -7.34 -22.74
C GLU A 72 -22.28 -7.98 -22.69
N ARG A 73 -22.57 -8.74 -21.63
CA ARG A 73 -23.85 -9.44 -21.47
C ARG A 73 -24.39 -9.27 -20.05
N LEU A 74 -25.68 -8.90 -19.95
CA LEU A 74 -26.38 -8.83 -18.67
C LEU A 74 -26.52 -10.24 -18.11
N PHE A 75 -25.94 -10.48 -16.95
CA PHE A 75 -25.90 -11.77 -16.28
C PHE A 75 -26.85 -11.85 -15.09
N TYR A 76 -27.11 -10.74 -14.42
CA TYR A 76 -28.12 -10.66 -13.38
C TYR A 76 -28.90 -9.36 -13.56
N SER A 77 -30.22 -9.45 -13.62
CA SER A 77 -31.11 -8.29 -13.80
C SER A 77 -31.62 -7.79 -12.44
N PHE A 78 -31.38 -6.52 -12.11
CA PHE A 78 -31.91 -5.93 -10.87
C PHE A 78 -33.43 -5.81 -10.89
N SER A 79 -34.03 -5.52 -12.04
CA SER A 79 -35.50 -5.39 -12.15
C SER A 79 -36.21 -6.74 -12.10
N GLU A 80 -35.59 -7.81 -12.59
CA GLU A 80 -36.18 -9.15 -12.61
C GLU A 80 -35.74 -10.03 -11.43
N ASN A 81 -34.78 -9.56 -10.63
CA ASN A 81 -34.23 -10.25 -9.47
C ASN A 81 -33.78 -11.69 -9.79
N LYS A 82 -33.17 -11.91 -10.96
CA LYS A 82 -32.75 -13.25 -11.43
C LYS A 82 -31.51 -13.21 -12.31
N TYR A 83 -30.80 -14.34 -12.31
CA TYR A 83 -29.73 -14.60 -13.28
C TYR A 83 -30.30 -14.88 -14.67
N LEU A 84 -29.60 -14.39 -15.69
CA LEU A 84 -29.91 -14.59 -17.10
C LEU A 84 -28.90 -15.54 -17.73
N ASP A 85 -29.35 -16.27 -18.75
CA ASP A 85 -28.47 -17.14 -19.53
C ASP A 85 -27.58 -16.29 -20.45
N LEU A 86 -26.27 -16.52 -20.42
CA LEU A 86 -25.31 -15.82 -21.27
C LEU A 86 -25.31 -16.35 -22.70
N GLY A 87 -26.08 -17.39 -23.00
CA GLY A 87 -26.26 -17.96 -24.32
C GLY A 87 -24.95 -18.52 -24.90
N LYS A 88 -24.84 -18.49 -26.23
CA LYS A 88 -23.70 -19.02 -27.00
C LYS A 88 -22.40 -18.19 -26.88
N TYR A 89 -22.42 -17.10 -26.11
CA TYR A 89 -21.29 -16.18 -25.99
C TYR A 89 -20.26 -16.63 -24.94
N TYR A 90 -20.65 -17.55 -24.07
CA TYR A 90 -19.78 -18.14 -23.05
C TYR A 90 -19.95 -19.65 -23.05
N THR A 91 -18.85 -20.38 -22.98
CA THR A 91 -18.86 -21.84 -22.91
C THR A 91 -19.45 -22.27 -21.58
N LYS A 92 -20.51 -23.08 -21.62
CA LYS A 92 -21.06 -23.70 -20.40
C LYS A 92 -20.16 -24.84 -19.96
N THR A 93 -19.99 -24.98 -18.65
CA THR A 93 -19.19 -26.05 -18.06
C THR A 93 -20.01 -26.86 -17.05
N GLY A 94 -19.74 -28.16 -16.98
CA GLY A 94 -20.19 -29.03 -15.90
C GLY A 94 -19.04 -29.70 -15.13
N ASP A 95 -17.78 -29.41 -15.50
CA ASP A 95 -16.61 -30.25 -15.13
C ASP A 95 -15.30 -29.45 -14.91
N VAL A 96 -15.39 -28.11 -14.83
CA VAL A 96 -14.20 -27.28 -14.55
C VAL A 96 -13.99 -27.17 -13.05
N ASP A 97 -12.72 -27.18 -12.63
CA ASP A 97 -12.29 -26.89 -11.26
C ASP A 97 -12.80 -25.51 -10.80
N MET A 98 -13.93 -25.53 -10.09
CA MET A 98 -14.61 -24.34 -9.60
C MET A 98 -13.74 -23.56 -8.62
N GLU A 99 -12.98 -24.26 -7.78
CA GLU A 99 -12.09 -23.63 -6.80
C GLU A 99 -10.99 -22.86 -7.51
N LYS A 100 -10.36 -23.45 -8.54
CA LYS A 100 -9.34 -22.78 -9.34
C LYS A 100 -9.87 -21.54 -10.07
N GLN A 101 -11.07 -21.62 -10.66
CA GLN A 101 -11.67 -20.44 -11.31
C GLN A 101 -12.02 -19.34 -10.30
N LEU A 102 -12.55 -19.71 -9.14
CA LEU A 102 -12.88 -18.77 -8.09
C LEU A 102 -11.60 -18.12 -7.53
N GLU A 103 -10.57 -18.92 -7.29
CA GLU A 103 -9.26 -18.47 -6.83
C GLU A 103 -8.70 -17.41 -7.77
N ARG A 104 -8.81 -17.59 -9.10
CA ARG A 104 -8.38 -16.58 -10.07
C ARG A 104 -9.00 -15.20 -9.79
N PHE A 105 -10.31 -15.13 -9.55
CA PHE A 105 -11.00 -13.86 -9.30
C PHE A 105 -10.77 -13.32 -7.88
N LEU A 106 -10.42 -14.18 -6.92
CA LEU A 106 -10.19 -13.79 -5.53
C LEU A 106 -8.71 -13.49 -5.20
N ASN A 107 -7.74 -14.12 -5.86
CA ASN A 107 -6.30 -14.06 -5.53
C ASN A 107 -5.44 -13.25 -6.52
N ASN A 108 -5.84 -13.03 -7.78
CA ASN A 108 -5.04 -12.24 -8.76
C ASN A 108 -5.20 -10.73 -8.61
N GLY A 109 -4.83 -10.17 -7.45
CA GLY A 109 -4.70 -8.72 -7.24
C GLY A 109 -6.01 -7.92 -7.14
N GLY A 110 -7.17 -8.57 -7.32
CA GLY A 110 -8.52 -7.99 -7.17
C GLY A 110 -9.22 -8.32 -5.85
N GLY A 111 -8.66 -9.21 -5.02
CA GLY A 111 -9.35 -9.74 -3.83
C GLY A 111 -9.77 -8.70 -2.80
N THR A 112 -9.00 -7.60 -2.65
CA THR A 112 -9.33 -6.51 -1.74
C THR A 112 -9.81 -5.25 -2.45
N SER A 113 -9.25 -4.92 -3.62
CA SER A 113 -9.56 -3.70 -4.38
C SER A 113 -10.84 -3.83 -5.21
N ASP A 114 -11.00 -4.91 -5.98
CA ASP A 114 -12.19 -5.11 -6.81
C ASP A 114 -13.40 -5.47 -5.97
N TRP A 115 -13.22 -6.33 -4.96
CA TRP A 115 -14.26 -6.55 -3.95
C TRP A 115 -14.74 -5.24 -3.34
N TYR A 116 -13.81 -4.38 -2.89
CA TYR A 116 -14.17 -3.09 -2.31
C TYR A 116 -14.97 -2.23 -3.31
N GLY A 117 -14.51 -2.16 -4.56
CA GLY A 117 -15.18 -1.40 -5.62
C GLY A 117 -16.59 -1.93 -5.90
N PHE A 118 -16.73 -3.23 -6.16
CA PHE A 118 -18.02 -3.85 -6.51
C PHE A 118 -19.05 -3.83 -5.38
N GLU A 119 -18.61 -3.93 -4.12
CA GLU A 119 -19.52 -3.89 -2.98
C GLU A 119 -19.99 -2.46 -2.67
N ARG A 120 -19.13 -1.45 -2.86
CA ARG A 120 -19.41 -0.07 -2.39
C ARG A 120 -19.80 0.90 -3.47
N ILE A 121 -19.35 0.70 -4.70
CA ILE A 121 -19.58 1.61 -5.80
C ILE A 121 -20.77 1.09 -6.62
N PRO A 122 -21.86 1.87 -6.77
CA PRO A 122 -23.03 1.44 -7.55
C PRO A 122 -22.69 1.02 -8.97
N TYR A 123 -21.76 1.73 -9.61
CA TYR A 123 -21.25 1.43 -10.95
C TYR A 123 -19.75 1.18 -10.92
N TYR A 124 -19.31 -0.01 -11.32
CA TYR A 124 -17.89 -0.40 -11.22
C TYR A 124 -17.53 -1.52 -12.20
N GLY A 125 -16.24 -1.68 -12.50
CA GLY A 125 -15.72 -2.79 -13.30
C GLY A 125 -15.73 -2.59 -14.83
N TYR A 126 -15.93 -1.36 -15.31
CA TYR A 126 -15.91 -1.07 -16.75
C TYR A 126 -15.34 0.32 -17.02
N ASN A 127 -14.68 0.50 -18.17
CA ASN A 127 -14.21 1.83 -18.58
C ASN A 127 -15.37 2.83 -18.56
N GLY A 128 -15.16 4.01 -17.96
CA GLY A 128 -16.17 5.08 -17.89
C GLY A 128 -17.16 4.98 -16.72
N TRP A 129 -17.07 3.97 -15.85
CA TRP A 129 -17.94 3.84 -14.67
C TRP A 129 -18.02 5.12 -13.82
N TYR A 130 -16.90 5.84 -13.73
CA TYR A 130 -16.80 7.09 -12.96
C TYR A 130 -17.61 8.23 -13.58
N LEU A 131 -17.76 8.27 -14.91
CA LEU A 131 -18.61 9.25 -15.60
C LEU A 131 -20.08 9.00 -15.30
N ASP A 132 -20.51 7.73 -15.34
CA ASP A 132 -21.87 7.35 -14.97
C ASP A 132 -22.18 7.65 -13.50
N MET A 133 -21.22 7.39 -12.60
CA MET A 133 -21.33 7.75 -11.19
C MET A 133 -21.54 9.25 -11.00
N ILE A 134 -20.70 10.08 -11.63
CA ILE A 134 -20.81 11.54 -11.54
C ILE A 134 -22.15 12.00 -12.13
N LYS A 135 -22.52 11.50 -13.31
CA LYS A 135 -23.75 11.87 -13.99
C LYS A 135 -25.01 11.58 -13.17
N ASP A 136 -25.11 10.38 -12.60
CA ASP A 136 -26.34 9.96 -11.93
C ASP A 136 -26.41 10.44 -10.48
N PHE A 137 -25.28 10.66 -9.79
CA PHE A 137 -25.26 10.95 -8.35
C PHE A 137 -24.75 12.34 -7.95
N ALA A 138 -23.94 13.05 -8.76
CA ALA A 138 -23.30 14.28 -8.31
C ALA A 138 -24.27 15.42 -7.99
N SER A 139 -25.44 15.47 -8.65
CA SER A 139 -26.48 16.49 -8.41
C SER A 139 -27.50 16.10 -7.35
N GLN A 140 -27.44 14.88 -6.82
CA GLN A 140 -28.38 14.42 -5.79
C GLN A 140 -28.08 15.07 -4.43
N LYS A 141 -29.12 15.20 -3.59
CA LYS A 141 -29.01 15.69 -2.21
C LYS A 141 -29.12 14.52 -1.24
N ASP A 142 -28.62 14.72 -0.02
CA ASP A 142 -28.77 13.78 1.10
C ASP A 142 -28.24 12.36 0.79
N LEU A 143 -27.04 12.30 0.21
CA LEU A 143 -26.36 11.06 -0.12
C LEU A 143 -25.83 10.34 1.14
N SER A 144 -25.77 9.01 1.08
CA SER A 144 -25.15 8.21 2.15
C SER A 144 -23.63 8.35 2.15
N ASP A 145 -23.00 7.96 3.26
CA ASP A 145 -21.54 7.91 3.40
C ASP A 145 -20.87 7.11 2.25
N THR A 146 -21.43 5.96 1.90
CA THR A 146 -20.90 5.07 0.87
C THR A 146 -21.01 5.68 -0.53
N ILE A 147 -22.05 6.48 -0.81
CA ILE A 147 -22.15 7.19 -2.09
C ILE A 147 -21.18 8.37 -2.15
N HIS A 148 -20.90 9.03 -1.04
CA HIS A 148 -19.82 10.04 -0.98
C HIS A 148 -18.44 9.43 -1.25
N ASP A 149 -18.10 8.26 -0.68
CA ASP A 149 -16.86 7.53 -1.02
C ASP A 149 -16.81 7.17 -2.52
N ALA A 150 -17.91 6.64 -3.05
CA ALA A 150 -18.02 6.26 -4.46
C ALA A 150 -17.85 7.46 -5.41
N LEU A 151 -18.48 8.59 -5.13
CA LEU A 151 -18.34 9.83 -5.92
C LEU A 151 -16.93 10.42 -5.80
N GLY A 152 -16.34 10.43 -4.60
CA GLY A 152 -14.96 10.88 -4.41
C GLY A 152 -13.99 10.10 -5.30
N ARG A 153 -14.12 8.76 -5.32
CA ARG A 153 -13.33 7.88 -6.19
C ARG A 153 -13.60 8.11 -7.67
N ALA A 154 -14.85 8.36 -8.05
CA ALA A 154 -15.21 8.68 -9.43
C ALA A 154 -14.52 9.96 -9.91
N TYR A 155 -14.53 11.01 -9.09
CA TYR A 155 -13.84 12.27 -9.42
C TYR A 155 -12.31 12.10 -9.53
N ILE A 156 -11.67 11.27 -8.69
CA ILE A 156 -10.24 10.99 -8.82
C ILE A 156 -9.92 10.21 -10.10
N ASN A 157 -10.78 9.27 -10.50
CA ASN A 157 -10.62 8.59 -11.79
C ASN A 157 -10.77 9.56 -12.97
N LEU A 158 -11.71 10.52 -12.87
CA LEU A 158 -11.83 11.60 -13.84
C LEU A 158 -10.58 12.50 -13.86
N ALA A 159 -9.99 12.82 -12.71
CA ALA A 159 -8.76 13.60 -12.64
C ALA A 159 -7.60 12.86 -13.34
N ASN A 160 -7.43 11.57 -13.03
CA ASN A 160 -6.36 10.74 -13.60
C ASN A 160 -6.47 10.60 -15.12
N SER A 161 -7.68 10.58 -15.69
CA SER A 161 -7.85 10.46 -17.14
C SER A 161 -7.29 11.65 -17.94
N TYR A 162 -7.05 12.80 -17.29
CA TYR A 162 -6.43 13.98 -17.91
C TYR A 162 -4.90 14.06 -17.75
N LEU A 163 -4.29 13.26 -16.87
CA LEU A 163 -2.89 13.42 -16.49
C LEU A 163 -1.96 12.51 -17.26
N TRP A 164 -1.81 11.27 -16.80
CA TRP A 164 -0.67 10.44 -17.21
C TRP A 164 -1.05 9.41 -18.25
N TYR A 165 -0.05 8.98 -19.02
CA TYR A 165 -0.19 8.00 -20.10
C TYR A 165 -0.81 6.66 -19.67
N GLN A 166 -0.79 6.32 -18.38
CA GLN A 166 -1.40 5.10 -17.84
C GLN A 166 -2.93 5.18 -17.79
N SER A 167 -3.49 6.39 -17.66
CA SER A 167 -4.92 6.62 -17.44
C SER A 167 -5.58 7.41 -18.57
N GLY A 168 -4.80 8.07 -19.42
CA GLY A 168 -5.28 8.73 -20.63
C GLY A 168 -5.57 7.75 -21.78
N GLY A 169 -6.29 8.22 -22.78
CA GLY A 169 -6.70 7.48 -23.98
C GLY A 169 -8.09 6.85 -23.90
N MET A 170 -8.77 6.97 -22.76
CA MET A 170 -10.15 6.51 -22.59
C MET A 170 -11.12 7.64 -23.01
N TYR A 171 -12.04 7.34 -23.93
CA TYR A 171 -13.09 8.28 -24.39
C TYR A 171 -12.63 9.61 -25.04
N PRO A 172 -11.55 9.63 -25.86
CA PRO A 172 -11.07 10.86 -26.49
C PRO A 172 -12.09 11.51 -27.44
N GLU A 173 -13.12 10.78 -27.88
CA GLU A 173 -14.20 11.29 -28.72
C GLU A 173 -15.19 12.20 -27.98
N TYR A 174 -15.26 12.13 -26.65
CA TYR A 174 -16.14 12.98 -25.83
C TYR A 174 -15.42 14.21 -25.31
N ASP A 175 -14.13 14.06 -24.96
CA ASP A 175 -13.25 15.16 -24.60
C ASP A 175 -11.85 14.87 -25.16
N THR A 176 -11.40 15.69 -26.10
CA THR A 176 -10.07 15.54 -26.72
C THR A 176 -8.92 15.67 -25.70
N LEU A 177 -9.19 16.28 -24.54
CA LEU A 177 -8.24 16.34 -23.43
C LEU A 177 -8.05 14.99 -22.74
N HIS A 178 -8.83 13.96 -23.04
CA HIS A 178 -8.56 12.59 -22.61
C HIS A 178 -7.55 11.87 -23.49
N ARG A 179 -7.01 12.47 -24.56
CA ARG A 179 -5.97 11.79 -25.37
C ARG A 179 -4.82 11.29 -24.48
N LYS A 180 -4.20 10.19 -24.86
CA LYS A 180 -3.01 9.69 -24.16
C LYS A 180 -1.86 10.70 -24.32
N LEU A 181 -1.20 11.06 -23.23
CA LEU A 181 0.04 11.84 -23.26
C LEU A 181 1.22 10.92 -23.53
N ASP A 182 2.29 11.45 -24.12
CA ASP A 182 3.58 10.75 -24.12
C ASP A 182 4.14 10.63 -22.68
N ARG A 183 5.02 9.66 -22.45
CA ARG A 183 5.51 9.32 -21.09
C ARG A 183 6.20 10.45 -20.34
N LEU A 184 6.79 11.41 -21.06
CA LEU A 184 7.44 12.60 -20.51
C LEU A 184 6.74 13.90 -20.94
N GLU A 185 5.57 13.80 -21.58
CA GLU A 185 4.78 14.97 -21.95
C GLU A 185 4.05 15.52 -20.71
N TYR A 186 4.19 16.82 -20.50
CA TYR A 186 3.51 17.52 -19.41
C TYR A 186 2.09 17.91 -19.83
N PRO A 187 1.12 17.83 -18.92
CA PRO A 187 -0.25 18.27 -19.21
C PRO A 187 -0.28 19.77 -19.50
N SER A 188 -1.15 20.19 -20.43
CA SER A 188 -1.41 21.60 -20.68
C SER A 188 -2.13 22.27 -19.51
N GLU A 189 -2.09 23.60 -19.43
CA GLU A 189 -2.83 24.37 -18.43
C GLU A 189 -4.33 24.05 -18.41
N GLN A 190 -4.92 23.78 -19.59
CA GLN A 190 -6.32 23.37 -19.69
C GLN A 190 -6.57 22.01 -19.01
N ARG A 191 -5.68 21.03 -19.20
CA ARG A 191 -5.74 19.74 -18.49
C ARG A 191 -5.56 19.94 -16.99
N ILE A 192 -4.57 20.72 -16.58
CA ILE A 192 -4.33 21.03 -15.15
C ILE A 192 -5.59 21.65 -14.53
N GLY A 193 -6.27 22.55 -15.22
CA GLY A 193 -7.56 23.11 -14.79
C GLY A 193 -8.64 22.05 -14.58
N LYS A 194 -8.77 21.08 -15.49
CA LYS A 194 -9.71 19.95 -15.37
C LYS A 194 -9.37 18.99 -14.24
N VAL A 195 -8.09 18.71 -14.06
CA VAL A 195 -7.59 17.89 -12.94
C VAL A 195 -7.91 18.57 -11.63
N LYS A 196 -7.61 19.86 -11.50
CA LYS A 196 -7.93 20.65 -10.32
C LYS A 196 -9.42 20.61 -10.00
N GLU A 197 -10.28 20.85 -10.99
CA GLU A 197 -11.74 20.78 -10.85
C GLU A 197 -12.19 19.42 -10.30
N ALA A 198 -11.68 18.33 -10.87
CA ALA A 198 -12.01 16.98 -10.45
C ALA A 198 -11.47 16.64 -9.04
N VAL A 199 -10.21 16.98 -8.74
CA VAL A 199 -9.61 16.77 -7.40
C VAL A 199 -10.36 17.56 -6.34
N ASP A 200 -10.71 18.82 -6.60
CA ASP A 200 -11.47 19.65 -5.66
C ASP A 200 -12.86 19.05 -5.39
N ASN A 201 -13.53 18.56 -6.44
CA ASN A 201 -14.80 17.86 -6.28
C ASN A 201 -14.66 16.56 -5.48
N ALA A 202 -13.57 15.80 -5.67
CA ALA A 202 -13.29 14.62 -4.86
C ALA A 202 -13.13 14.98 -3.38
N ILE A 203 -12.30 15.99 -3.08
CA ILE A 203 -12.08 16.51 -1.73
C ILE A 203 -13.41 16.90 -1.07
N VAL A 204 -14.30 17.60 -1.79
CA VAL A 204 -15.65 17.95 -1.29
C VAL A 204 -16.45 16.70 -0.90
N GLN A 205 -16.38 15.62 -1.66
CA GLN A 205 -17.10 14.39 -1.31
C GLN A 205 -16.50 13.70 -0.09
N PHE A 206 -15.16 13.63 0.01
CA PHE A 206 -14.51 13.03 1.17
C PHE A 206 -14.66 13.88 2.45
N ASP A 207 -14.78 15.20 2.32
CA ASP A 207 -15.10 16.10 3.43
C ASP A 207 -16.53 15.87 3.95
N LYS A 208 -17.51 15.72 3.04
CA LYS A 208 -18.87 15.31 3.39
C LYS A 208 -18.92 13.94 4.04
N LEU A 209 -18.22 12.95 3.46
CA LEU A 209 -18.08 11.62 4.05
C LEU A 209 -17.54 11.70 5.48
N ASN A 210 -16.42 12.41 5.68
CA ASN A 210 -15.80 12.55 7.00
C ASN A 210 -16.71 13.28 7.99
N SER A 211 -17.50 14.26 7.52
CA SER A 211 -18.48 14.97 8.37
C SER A 211 -19.65 14.08 8.79
N ILE A 212 -20.10 13.17 7.92
CA ILE A 212 -21.18 12.23 8.21
C ILE A 212 -20.70 11.07 9.09
N ASN A 213 -19.53 10.51 8.76
CA ASN A 213 -18.99 9.32 9.40
C ASN A 213 -17.45 9.36 9.46
N PRO A 214 -16.85 10.02 10.48
CA PRO A 214 -15.40 10.07 10.66
C PRO A 214 -14.74 8.68 10.76
N TRP A 215 -15.50 7.68 11.21
CA TRP A 215 -15.04 6.31 11.40
C TRP A 215 -15.21 5.41 10.17
N TYR A 216 -15.73 5.95 9.06
CA TYR A 216 -15.89 5.20 7.83
C TYR A 216 -14.53 4.69 7.34
N ASN A 217 -14.34 3.37 7.32
CA ASN A 217 -13.09 2.76 6.91
C ASN A 217 -13.05 2.55 5.39
N THR A 218 -11.96 3.00 4.80
CA THR A 218 -11.57 2.80 3.40
C THR A 218 -10.38 1.85 3.33
N ILE A 219 -9.97 1.46 2.12
CA ILE A 219 -8.76 0.64 1.91
C ILE A 219 -7.44 1.29 2.40
N VAL A 220 -7.43 2.62 2.62
CA VAL A 220 -6.24 3.36 3.09
C VAL A 220 -6.38 3.92 4.51
N GLY A 221 -7.42 3.51 5.26
CA GLY A 221 -7.72 4.00 6.60
C GLY A 221 -9.08 4.68 6.71
N ASN A 222 -9.36 5.32 7.84
CA ASN A 222 -10.64 6.01 8.07
C ASN A 222 -10.84 7.23 7.14
N SER A 223 -12.04 7.79 7.12
CA SER A 223 -12.40 8.91 6.25
C SER A 223 -11.55 10.17 6.51
N THR A 224 -11.08 10.39 7.74
CA THR A 224 -10.17 11.50 8.06
C THR A 224 -8.83 11.34 7.34
N LEU A 225 -8.21 10.16 7.45
CA LEU A 225 -6.96 9.87 6.74
C LEU A 225 -7.16 9.85 5.23
N LYS A 226 -8.30 9.34 4.75
CA LYS A 226 -8.65 9.38 3.33
C LYS A 226 -8.74 10.81 2.80
N LEU A 227 -9.44 11.70 3.51
CA LEU A 227 -9.54 13.12 3.14
C LEU A 227 -8.16 13.77 3.08
N PHE A 228 -7.30 13.53 4.07
CA PHE A 228 -5.91 13.97 4.03
C PHE A 228 -5.16 13.44 2.79
N ASN A 229 -5.29 12.15 2.49
CA ASN A 229 -4.65 11.53 1.33
C ASN A 229 -5.10 12.17 0.00
N GLU A 230 -6.34 12.66 -0.11
CA GLU A 230 -6.80 13.36 -1.31
C GLU A 230 -6.16 14.73 -1.51
N TYR A 231 -6.00 15.50 -0.43
CA TYR A 231 -5.21 16.74 -0.51
C TYR A 231 -3.78 16.44 -0.93
N MET A 232 -3.17 15.39 -0.37
CA MET A 232 -1.80 15.02 -0.70
C MET A 232 -1.66 14.41 -2.10
N HIS A 233 -2.68 13.73 -2.60
CA HIS A 233 -2.78 13.34 -4.00
C HIS A 233 -2.78 14.59 -4.89
N GLY A 234 -3.63 15.58 -4.60
CA GLY A 234 -3.63 16.88 -5.29
C GLY A 234 -2.25 17.55 -5.28
N TYR A 235 -1.60 17.63 -4.11
CA TYR A 235 -0.22 18.12 -3.99
C TYR A 235 0.76 17.36 -4.89
N ASN A 236 0.72 16.02 -4.85
CA ASN A 236 1.62 15.17 -5.62
C ASN A 236 1.40 15.31 -7.14
N GLN A 237 0.15 15.34 -7.60
CA GLN A 237 -0.14 15.53 -9.02
C GLN A 237 0.37 16.89 -9.50
N MET A 238 0.11 17.96 -8.75
CA MET A 238 0.49 19.32 -9.13
C MET A 238 2.00 19.53 -9.12
N ILE A 239 2.72 18.98 -8.13
CA ILE A 239 4.18 19.08 -8.09
C ILE A 239 4.82 18.32 -9.26
N MET A 240 4.29 17.15 -9.62
CA MET A 240 4.73 16.39 -10.79
C MET A 240 4.42 17.13 -12.10
N CYS A 241 3.28 17.84 -12.18
CA CYS A 241 2.94 18.71 -13.31
C CYS A 241 3.80 19.98 -13.39
N GLY A 242 4.65 20.25 -12.39
CA GLY A 242 5.46 21.46 -12.32
C GLY A 242 4.70 22.71 -11.85
N ASN A 243 3.50 22.55 -11.30
CA ASN A 243 2.69 23.63 -10.74
C ASN A 243 2.87 23.71 -9.21
N ASP A 244 4.02 24.25 -8.78
CA ASP A 244 4.41 24.34 -7.38
C ASP A 244 3.46 25.23 -6.54
N GLU A 245 2.84 26.24 -7.16
CA GLU A 245 1.89 27.13 -6.50
C GLU A 245 0.61 26.37 -6.12
N LEU A 246 0.00 25.68 -7.09
CA LEU A 246 -1.22 24.92 -6.84
C LEU A 246 -0.96 23.73 -5.91
N ALA A 247 0.20 23.09 -6.02
CA ALA A 247 0.63 22.06 -5.07
C ALA A 247 0.61 22.61 -3.62
N ARG A 248 1.18 23.80 -3.40
CA ARG A 248 1.20 24.45 -2.08
C ARG A 248 -0.21 24.72 -1.53
N GLN A 249 -1.15 25.11 -2.38
CA GLN A 249 -2.54 25.35 -1.95
C GLN A 249 -3.20 24.09 -1.36
N TYR A 250 -2.89 22.91 -1.91
CA TYR A 250 -3.41 21.65 -1.37
C TYR A 250 -2.79 21.29 -0.02
N ILE A 251 -1.46 21.36 0.10
CA ILE A 251 -0.76 20.96 1.34
C ILE A 251 -1.11 21.86 2.53
N GLU A 252 -1.33 23.16 2.30
CA GLU A 252 -1.74 24.11 3.33
C GLU A 252 -3.09 23.73 3.96
N LYS A 253 -4.04 23.25 3.14
CA LYS A 253 -5.41 22.89 3.54
C LYS A 253 -5.56 21.46 4.04
N ALA A 254 -4.57 20.59 3.82
CA ALA A 254 -4.70 19.18 4.18
C ALA A 254 -4.90 18.99 5.70
N PRO A 255 -5.93 18.22 6.14
CA PRO A 255 -6.28 18.08 7.55
C PRO A 255 -5.63 16.84 8.18
N LEU A 256 -4.31 16.83 8.37
CA LEU A 256 -3.64 15.71 9.05
C LEU A 256 -3.79 15.78 10.57
N PRO A 257 -4.35 14.75 11.25
CA PRO A 257 -4.41 14.72 12.70
C PRO A 257 -3.03 14.71 13.37
N GLU A 258 -2.94 15.29 14.57
CA GLU A 258 -1.69 15.43 15.35
C GLU A 258 -0.88 14.12 15.48
N PRO A 259 -1.50 12.96 15.74
CA PRO A 259 -0.70 11.75 15.96
C PRO A 259 0.04 11.27 14.70
N TYR A 260 -0.54 11.49 13.52
CA TYR A 260 0.15 11.23 12.25
C TYR A 260 1.28 12.24 11.98
N ILE A 261 1.11 13.50 12.40
CA ILE A 261 2.18 14.50 12.37
C ILE A 261 3.34 14.05 13.26
N LEU A 262 3.04 13.57 14.47
CA LEU A 262 4.04 13.07 15.40
C LEU A 262 4.76 11.83 14.85
N GLN A 263 4.03 10.91 14.23
CA GLN A 263 4.60 9.73 13.59
C GLN A 263 5.55 10.12 12.45
N ALA A 264 5.16 11.04 11.58
CA ALA A 264 6.02 11.55 10.52
C ALA A 264 7.30 12.22 11.06
N LYS A 265 7.18 12.97 12.16
CA LYS A 265 8.34 13.54 12.85
C LYS A 265 9.27 12.46 13.41
N ASN A 266 8.74 11.37 13.96
CA ASN A 266 9.55 10.23 14.43
C ASN A 266 10.33 9.57 13.28
N TYR A 267 9.72 9.42 12.10
CA TYR A 267 10.40 8.89 10.91
C TYR A 267 11.59 9.77 10.54
N LEU A 268 11.36 11.08 10.40
CA LEU A 268 12.41 12.03 10.03
C LEU A 268 13.48 12.17 11.12
N ASN A 269 13.12 12.14 12.40
CA ASN A 269 14.06 12.18 13.53
C ASN A 269 14.98 10.96 13.62
N SER A 270 14.55 9.84 13.03
CA SER A 270 15.33 8.61 12.95
C SER A 270 16.48 8.72 11.94
N CYS A 271 16.37 9.62 10.95
CA CYS A 271 17.39 9.86 9.95
C CYS A 271 18.45 10.87 10.38
N GLU A 272 19.69 10.64 9.94
CA GLU A 272 20.78 11.62 10.01
C GLU A 272 20.51 12.88 9.15
N PRO A 273 21.22 14.00 9.39
CA PRO A 273 21.13 15.19 8.56
C PRO A 273 21.42 14.92 7.08
N ASN A 274 20.72 15.61 6.18
CA ASN A 274 20.87 15.55 4.72
C ASN A 274 20.63 14.16 4.10
N ALA A 275 19.88 13.30 4.79
CA ALA A 275 19.60 11.94 4.33
C ALA A 275 18.71 11.90 3.07
N ILE A 276 18.70 10.74 2.42
CA ILE A 276 17.65 10.30 1.49
C ILE A 276 16.86 9.20 2.23
N LEU A 277 15.53 9.31 2.25
CA LEU A 277 14.62 8.34 2.84
C LEU A 277 13.68 7.81 1.76
N PHE A 278 13.77 6.51 1.46
CA PHE A 278 12.84 5.80 0.60
C PHE A 278 11.63 5.32 1.40
N SER A 279 10.44 5.72 0.96
CA SER A 279 9.11 5.24 1.40
C SER A 279 8.43 4.47 0.27
N TYR A 280 7.31 3.77 0.52
CA TYR A 280 6.76 2.82 -0.47
C TYR A 280 5.28 3.03 -0.82
N GLY A 281 4.51 3.74 0.00
CA GLY A 281 3.09 3.97 -0.22
C GLY A 281 2.63 5.34 0.23
N ASP A 282 1.34 5.60 0.08
CA ASP A 282 0.77 6.91 0.43
C ASP A 282 0.90 7.16 1.93
N ASN A 283 0.57 6.15 2.74
CA ASN A 283 0.50 6.24 4.20
C ASN A 283 1.86 6.27 4.93
N ASP A 284 2.99 6.06 4.24
CA ASP A 284 4.34 6.28 4.79
C ASP A 284 5.09 7.41 4.06
N THR A 285 4.49 8.04 3.05
CA THR A 285 5.09 9.14 2.27
C THR A 285 4.42 10.47 2.57
N TYR A 286 3.09 10.53 2.45
CA TYR A 286 2.36 11.80 2.41
C TYR A 286 2.48 12.57 3.71
N GLN A 287 2.46 11.89 4.86
CA GLN A 287 2.65 12.55 6.15
C GLN A 287 4.07 13.12 6.28
N LEU A 288 5.08 12.49 5.69
CA LEU A 288 6.46 12.99 5.69
C LEU A 288 6.56 14.29 4.89
N TRP A 289 6.07 14.31 3.65
CA TRP A 289 6.04 15.52 2.83
C TRP A 289 5.22 16.63 3.48
N TYR A 290 4.06 16.28 4.04
CA TYR A 290 3.21 17.22 4.74
C TYR A 290 3.94 17.93 5.89
N VAL A 291 4.65 17.18 6.76
CA VAL A 291 5.36 17.83 7.87
C VAL A 291 6.59 18.61 7.43
N GLN A 292 7.26 18.17 6.35
CA GLN A 292 8.33 18.94 5.75
C GLN A 292 7.81 20.27 5.24
N GLU A 293 6.76 20.27 4.41
CA GLU A 293 6.26 21.48 3.76
C GLU A 293 5.50 22.41 4.69
N LYS A 294 4.57 21.89 5.50
CA LYS A 294 3.70 22.71 6.36
C LYS A 294 4.38 23.18 7.64
N TYR A 295 5.24 22.36 8.25
CA TYR A 295 5.91 22.70 9.51
C TYR A 295 7.39 23.05 9.34
N ASN A 296 7.90 23.11 8.11
CA ASN A 296 9.33 23.31 7.82
C ASN A 296 10.24 22.33 8.61
N PHE A 297 9.78 21.11 8.82
CA PHE A 297 10.43 20.16 9.71
C PHE A 297 11.34 19.22 8.92
N ARG A 298 12.65 19.23 9.20
CA ARG A 298 13.65 18.34 8.54
C ARG A 298 13.58 18.37 7.00
N LYS A 299 13.43 19.56 6.41
CA LYS A 299 13.53 19.77 4.94
C LYS A 299 14.90 19.41 4.35
N ASP A 300 15.90 19.17 5.18
CA ASP A 300 17.21 18.64 4.76
C ASP A 300 17.14 17.20 4.25
N ILE A 301 16.15 16.41 4.70
CA ILE A 301 15.94 15.04 4.24
C ILE A 301 15.19 15.07 2.92
N LEU A 302 15.66 14.31 1.93
CA LEU A 302 14.87 14.06 0.73
C LEU A 302 14.06 12.78 0.91
N VAL A 303 12.73 12.91 0.91
CA VAL A 303 11.82 11.76 0.97
C VAL A 303 11.39 11.37 -0.44
N ILE A 304 11.62 10.12 -0.82
CA ILE A 304 11.33 9.57 -2.15
C ILE A 304 10.35 8.42 -1.99
N ASN A 305 9.21 8.49 -2.66
CA ASN A 305 8.34 7.33 -2.78
C ASN A 305 8.88 6.39 -3.87
N ASN A 306 9.33 5.20 -3.47
CA ASN A 306 9.90 4.19 -4.35
C ASN A 306 8.89 3.74 -5.42
N SER A 307 7.62 3.54 -5.06
CA SER A 307 6.59 3.11 -6.01
C SER A 307 6.36 4.14 -7.12
N LEU A 308 6.48 5.44 -6.80
CA LEU A 308 6.39 6.50 -7.81
C LEU A 308 7.63 6.58 -8.72
N LEU A 309 8.77 5.99 -8.37
CA LEU A 309 9.92 5.90 -9.28
C LEU A 309 9.62 5.03 -10.52
N GLY A 310 8.52 4.28 -10.52
CA GLY A 310 7.99 3.61 -11.71
C GLY A 310 7.31 4.56 -12.70
N LEU A 311 7.14 5.84 -12.36
CA LEU A 311 6.61 6.87 -13.23
C LEU A 311 7.74 7.73 -13.80
N PRO A 312 7.96 7.76 -15.12
CA PRO A 312 9.00 8.58 -15.75
C PRO A 312 8.97 10.05 -15.35
N VAL A 313 7.76 10.63 -15.25
CA VAL A 313 7.54 12.04 -14.87
C VAL A 313 8.02 12.34 -13.45
N TYR A 314 7.99 11.36 -12.55
CA TYR A 314 8.46 11.54 -11.17
C TYR A 314 9.99 11.59 -11.11
N ILE A 315 10.68 10.74 -11.88
CA ILE A 315 12.14 10.80 -12.06
C ILE A 315 12.53 12.11 -12.76
N ASP A 316 11.81 12.50 -13.81
CA ASP A 316 12.05 13.75 -14.53
C ASP A 316 11.91 14.98 -13.61
N MET A 317 10.91 15.00 -12.74
CA MET A 317 10.75 16.05 -11.73
C MET A 317 12.01 16.19 -10.87
N PHE A 318 12.57 15.09 -10.35
CA PHE A 318 13.81 15.14 -9.57
C PHE A 318 15.00 15.67 -10.37
N LYS A 319 15.12 15.28 -11.65
CA LYS A 319 16.17 15.76 -12.57
C LYS A 319 16.06 17.27 -12.79
N ARG A 320 14.87 17.77 -13.15
CA ARG A 320 14.63 19.20 -13.41
C ARG A 320 14.85 20.07 -12.17
N LYS A 321 14.38 19.61 -11.01
CA LYS A 321 14.57 20.32 -9.73
C LYS A 321 15.97 20.14 -9.14
N LYS A 322 16.86 19.35 -9.77
CA LYS A 322 18.23 19.08 -9.33
C LYS A 322 18.31 18.58 -7.87
N MET A 323 17.34 17.78 -7.46
CA MET A 323 17.23 17.28 -6.08
C MET A 323 18.17 16.08 -5.81
N LEU A 324 18.54 15.36 -6.88
CA LEU A 324 19.35 14.16 -6.86
C LEU A 324 20.36 14.18 -8.02
N SER A 325 21.50 13.51 -7.81
CA SER A 325 22.34 13.09 -8.93
C SER A 325 21.78 11.80 -9.50
N LEU A 326 21.50 11.77 -10.81
CA LEU A 326 20.91 10.63 -11.51
C LEU A 326 21.67 10.39 -12.82
N SER A 327 21.93 9.12 -13.16
CA SER A 327 22.50 8.73 -14.46
C SER A 327 21.49 8.17 -15.46
N ILE A 328 20.23 8.04 -15.07
CA ILE A 328 19.13 7.56 -15.93
C ILE A 328 18.96 8.49 -17.15
N PRO A 329 19.16 8.00 -18.38
CA PRO A 329 19.00 8.82 -19.58
C PRO A 329 17.53 8.99 -19.94
N ASP A 330 17.17 10.12 -20.56
CA ASP A 330 15.79 10.40 -20.98
C ASP A 330 15.28 9.37 -22.00
N SER A 331 16.19 8.83 -22.82
CA SER A 331 15.86 7.73 -23.74
C SER A 331 15.37 6.50 -22.99
N PHE A 332 15.88 6.20 -21.79
CA PHE A 332 15.39 5.07 -21.00
C PHE A 332 13.96 5.29 -20.51
N LEU A 333 13.66 6.51 -20.03
CA LEU A 333 12.37 6.90 -19.48
C LEU A 333 11.23 6.97 -20.53
N LYS A 334 11.56 7.16 -21.80
CA LYS A 334 10.58 7.35 -22.88
C LYS A 334 9.89 6.06 -23.35
N TYR A 335 10.51 4.90 -23.12
CA TYR A 335 10.09 3.65 -23.78
C TYR A 335 9.51 2.63 -22.79
N PRO A 336 8.28 2.14 -22.99
CA PRO A 336 7.58 1.26 -22.04
C PRO A 336 8.26 -0.10 -21.84
N GLU A 337 9.02 -0.59 -22.82
CA GLU A 337 9.75 -1.85 -22.68
C GLU A 337 10.91 -1.78 -21.67
N ASN A 338 11.21 -0.59 -21.13
CA ASN A 338 12.18 -0.40 -20.06
C ASN A 338 11.55 -0.47 -18.65
N ASP A 339 10.23 -0.64 -18.55
CA ASP A 339 9.52 -0.69 -17.27
C ASP A 339 9.82 -1.97 -16.49
N VAL A 340 10.23 -3.02 -17.20
CA VAL A 340 10.61 -4.33 -16.65
C VAL A 340 11.93 -4.77 -17.25
N ILE A 341 12.86 -5.17 -16.39
CA ILE A 341 14.19 -5.63 -16.75
C ILE A 341 14.27 -7.10 -16.36
N TYR A 342 14.38 -8.00 -17.34
CA TYR A 342 14.37 -9.44 -17.08
C TYR A 342 15.77 -10.00 -16.80
N PHE A 343 15.85 -11.00 -15.93
CA PHE A 343 16.99 -11.88 -15.89
C PHE A 343 17.00 -12.75 -17.16
N SER A 344 18.11 -12.75 -17.88
CA SER A 344 18.28 -13.60 -19.06
C SER A 344 19.70 -14.12 -19.17
N LYS A 345 19.84 -15.43 -19.35
CA LYS A 345 21.14 -16.05 -19.63
C LYS A 345 21.52 -15.78 -21.08
N ASP A 346 22.36 -14.78 -21.29
CA ASP A 346 22.93 -14.49 -22.61
C ASP A 346 24.22 -15.31 -22.84
N LYS A 347 24.35 -15.94 -24.01
CA LYS A 347 25.53 -16.76 -24.37
C LYS A 347 26.81 -15.92 -24.54
N ASN A 348 26.66 -14.62 -24.81
CA ASN A 348 27.74 -13.65 -24.92
C ASN A 348 28.08 -13.01 -23.57
N ALA A 349 27.28 -13.26 -22.53
CA ALA A 349 27.69 -12.99 -21.18
C ALA A 349 28.71 -14.06 -20.74
N GLY A 350 29.73 -13.66 -19.97
CA GLY A 350 30.62 -14.62 -19.31
C GLY A 350 29.88 -15.40 -18.22
N ASP A 351 30.59 -15.75 -17.14
CA ASP A 351 29.97 -16.48 -16.02
C ASP A 351 28.79 -15.70 -15.41
N VAL A 352 27.59 -16.30 -15.42
CA VAL A 352 26.35 -15.79 -14.81
C VAL A 352 26.52 -15.60 -13.30
N LYS A 353 27.40 -16.37 -12.64
CA LYS A 353 27.71 -16.23 -11.21
C LYS A 353 28.61 -15.04 -10.89
N LYS A 354 29.12 -14.34 -11.91
CA LYS A 354 30.00 -13.18 -11.74
C LYS A 354 29.28 -12.06 -10.98
N THR A 355 29.98 -11.45 -10.02
CA THR A 355 29.61 -10.16 -9.44
C THR A 355 30.07 -9.03 -10.35
N VAL A 356 29.15 -8.17 -10.79
CA VAL A 356 29.47 -6.95 -11.54
C VAL A 356 29.44 -5.72 -10.63
N SER A 357 30.08 -4.63 -11.04
CA SER A 357 29.89 -3.36 -10.32
C SER A 357 28.49 -2.81 -10.60
N LEU A 358 27.87 -2.12 -9.64
CA LEU A 358 26.54 -1.54 -9.83
C LEU A 358 26.53 -0.53 -10.99
N ASN A 359 27.61 0.23 -11.17
CA ASN A 359 27.78 1.10 -12.34
C ASN A 359 27.73 0.33 -13.67
N GLU A 360 28.44 -0.80 -13.75
CA GLU A 360 28.44 -1.65 -14.94
C GLU A 360 27.05 -2.25 -15.17
N PHE A 361 26.38 -2.71 -14.11
CA PHE A 361 25.00 -3.21 -14.16
C PHE A 361 24.03 -2.17 -14.72
N LEU A 362 24.05 -0.94 -14.21
CA LEU A 362 23.21 0.15 -14.71
C LEU A 362 23.53 0.47 -16.18
N LYS A 363 24.81 0.51 -16.56
CA LYS A 363 25.21 0.71 -17.97
C LYS A 363 24.66 -0.38 -18.88
N ILE A 364 24.74 -1.66 -18.49
CA ILE A 364 24.19 -2.79 -19.24
C ILE A 364 22.70 -2.58 -19.53
N ILE A 365 21.94 -2.16 -18.52
CA ILE A 365 20.50 -1.91 -18.62
C ILE A 365 20.24 -0.72 -19.54
N TYR A 366 20.86 0.43 -19.29
CA TYR A 366 20.60 1.66 -20.05
C TYR A 366 21.02 1.57 -21.52
N THR A 367 22.08 0.81 -21.84
CA THR A 367 22.50 0.59 -23.22
C THR A 367 21.87 -0.63 -23.87
N LYS A 368 20.97 -1.34 -23.16
CA LYS A 368 20.39 -2.63 -23.59
C LYS A 368 21.46 -3.60 -24.13
N LYS A 369 22.59 -3.75 -23.42
CA LYS A 369 23.75 -4.54 -23.91
C LYS A 369 23.38 -5.99 -24.22
N TYR A 370 22.46 -6.56 -23.45
CA TYR A 370 21.90 -7.89 -23.65
C TYR A 370 20.39 -7.72 -23.92
N PRO A 371 19.99 -7.37 -25.15
CA PRO A 371 18.58 -7.19 -25.47
C PRO A 371 17.86 -8.54 -25.57
N SER A 372 16.59 -8.58 -25.17
CA SER A 372 15.72 -9.74 -25.44
C SER A 372 14.46 -9.33 -26.16
N SER A 373 14.10 -10.10 -27.18
CA SER A 373 12.83 -9.99 -27.90
C SER A 373 11.87 -11.04 -27.33
N HIS A 374 11.27 -10.75 -26.17
CA HIS A 374 10.32 -11.68 -25.54
C HIS A 374 8.94 -11.69 -26.24
N THR A 375 8.65 -10.72 -27.12
CA THR A 375 7.36 -10.54 -27.79
C THR A 375 7.52 -9.79 -29.12
N GLU A 376 6.46 -9.72 -29.94
CA GLU A 376 6.35 -8.83 -31.11
C GLU A 376 6.35 -7.33 -30.75
N THR A 377 6.35 -6.96 -29.46
CA THR A 377 6.05 -5.61 -28.97
C THR A 377 7.26 -4.77 -28.57
N GLY A 378 8.49 -5.26 -28.71
CA GLY A 378 9.70 -4.47 -28.50
C GLY A 378 10.89 -5.23 -27.91
N THR A 379 12.00 -4.51 -27.74
CA THR A 379 13.26 -5.07 -27.22
C THR A 379 13.49 -4.68 -25.78
N TYR A 380 13.40 -5.63 -24.86
CA TYR A 380 13.53 -5.42 -23.43
C TYR A 380 15.01 -5.42 -23.00
N PRO A 381 15.41 -4.58 -22.03
CA PRO A 381 16.71 -4.72 -21.37
C PRO A 381 16.74 -6.01 -20.54
N THR A 382 17.86 -6.71 -20.55
CA THR A 382 18.09 -7.85 -19.67
C THR A 382 19.44 -7.78 -18.97
N TYR A 383 19.61 -8.59 -17.92
CA TYR A 383 20.89 -8.82 -17.28
C TYR A 383 21.17 -10.32 -17.08
N PRO A 384 22.44 -10.74 -17.24
CA PRO A 384 22.83 -12.14 -17.11
C PRO A 384 23.57 -12.45 -15.79
N TYR A 385 23.62 -11.53 -14.84
CA TYR A 385 24.49 -11.65 -13.65
C TYR A 385 23.70 -11.93 -12.37
N ALA A 386 24.28 -12.74 -11.49
CA ALA A 386 23.66 -13.16 -10.23
C ALA A 386 23.86 -12.18 -9.08
N SER A 387 24.81 -11.25 -9.17
CA SER A 387 25.06 -10.28 -8.10
C SER A 387 25.65 -8.97 -8.63
N ALA A 388 25.36 -7.90 -7.91
CA ALA A 388 25.97 -6.59 -8.12
C ALA A 388 26.72 -6.14 -6.86
N SER A 389 27.67 -5.25 -7.05
CA SER A 389 28.49 -4.70 -5.97
C SER A 389 28.58 -3.19 -6.05
N LEU A 390 28.46 -2.55 -4.90
CA LEU A 390 28.60 -1.12 -4.75
C LEU A 390 29.87 -0.84 -3.94
N THR A 391 30.77 -0.05 -4.54
CA THR A 391 32.03 0.35 -3.91
C THR A 391 32.03 1.84 -3.61
N PHE A 392 32.44 2.20 -2.40
CA PHE A 392 32.42 3.57 -1.89
C PHE A 392 33.60 3.80 -0.94
N ARG A 393 33.87 5.06 -0.61
CA ARG A 393 34.87 5.44 0.40
C ARG A 393 34.17 5.83 1.69
N VAL A 394 34.58 5.21 2.79
CA VAL A 394 34.15 5.57 4.15
C VAL A 394 35.25 6.40 4.79
N TYR A 395 34.91 7.61 5.22
CA TYR A 395 35.82 8.49 5.94
C TYR A 395 35.62 8.31 7.44
N SER A 396 36.72 8.09 8.17
CA SER A 396 36.71 8.01 9.64
C SER A 396 36.53 9.41 10.22
N LYS A 397 35.75 9.54 11.30
CA LYS A 397 35.64 10.79 12.09
C LYS A 397 36.99 11.27 12.62
N ASN A 398 37.94 10.36 12.83
CA ASN A 398 39.23 10.66 13.47
C ASN A 398 40.37 10.92 12.45
N THR A 399 40.13 10.69 11.16
CA THR A 399 41.12 10.95 10.09
C THR A 399 40.41 11.44 8.81
N PRO A 400 40.02 12.72 8.75
CA PRO A 400 39.52 13.34 7.53
C PRO A 400 40.63 13.32 6.46
N GLY A 401 40.41 12.57 5.37
CA GLY A 401 41.34 12.52 4.21
C GLY A 401 41.84 11.13 3.83
N THR A 402 41.81 10.15 4.74
CA THR A 402 42.21 8.75 4.44
C THR A 402 40.97 7.85 4.40
N GLY A 403 40.09 8.08 3.41
CA GLY A 403 38.90 7.25 3.24
C GLY A 403 39.25 5.81 2.90
N VAL A 404 38.70 4.85 3.66
CA VAL A 404 38.88 3.41 3.38
C VAL A 404 37.85 2.99 2.34
N GLN A 405 38.32 2.39 1.25
CA GLN A 405 37.43 1.81 0.24
C GLN A 405 36.74 0.57 0.80
N LYS A 406 35.43 0.51 0.63
CA LYS A 406 34.58 -0.58 1.09
C LYS A 406 33.65 -0.97 -0.04
N THR A 407 33.35 -2.26 -0.12
CA THR A 407 32.46 -2.83 -1.13
C THR A 407 31.40 -3.63 -0.40
N ILE A 408 30.14 -3.38 -0.75
CA ILE A 408 29.03 -4.26 -0.41
C ILE A 408 28.59 -4.98 -1.68
N SER A 409 28.28 -6.26 -1.57
CA SER A 409 27.69 -7.04 -2.65
C SER A 409 26.29 -7.46 -2.23
N PHE A 410 25.38 -7.45 -3.17
CA PHE A 410 24.01 -7.92 -2.99
C PHE A 410 23.61 -8.81 -4.17
N ASP A 411 22.71 -9.74 -3.87
CA ASP A 411 22.27 -10.74 -4.83
C ASP A 411 21.22 -10.11 -5.76
N LEU A 412 21.35 -10.41 -7.05
CA LEU A 412 20.34 -10.12 -8.07
C LEU A 412 19.46 -11.35 -8.21
N SER A 413 18.69 -11.65 -7.15
CA SER A 413 17.93 -12.89 -7.01
C SER A 413 16.61 -12.91 -7.78
N GLU A 414 16.14 -11.75 -8.22
CA GLU A 414 14.85 -11.64 -8.88
C GLU A 414 14.92 -12.12 -10.33
N ASN A 415 13.82 -12.69 -10.82
CA ASN A 415 13.67 -13.01 -12.25
C ASN A 415 13.45 -11.75 -13.10
N TYR A 416 13.07 -10.65 -12.47
CA TYR A 416 12.95 -9.34 -13.08
C TYR A 416 13.05 -8.22 -12.04
N TYR A 417 13.42 -7.03 -12.49
CA TYR A 417 13.32 -5.79 -11.72
C TYR A 417 12.40 -4.83 -12.44
N PHE A 418 11.66 -4.01 -11.69
CA PHE A 418 10.89 -2.92 -12.26
C PHE A 418 11.76 -1.66 -12.39
N MET A 419 11.31 -0.70 -13.19
CA MET A 419 12.00 0.58 -13.36
C MET A 419 12.25 1.31 -12.04
N ASN A 420 11.34 1.21 -11.06
CA ASN A 420 11.55 1.79 -9.73
C ASN A 420 12.77 1.20 -9.00
N ASP A 421 13.03 -0.11 -9.14
CA ASP A 421 14.19 -0.76 -8.54
C ASP A 421 15.48 -0.25 -9.19
N ILE A 422 15.48 -0.15 -10.52
CA ILE A 422 16.62 0.38 -11.28
C ILE A 422 16.89 1.84 -10.92
N ALA A 423 15.83 2.64 -10.74
CA ALA A 423 15.95 4.03 -10.31
C ALA A 423 16.49 4.13 -8.87
N ALA A 424 16.03 3.27 -7.96
CA ALA A 424 16.56 3.21 -6.59
C ALA A 424 18.06 2.85 -6.59
N PHE A 425 18.48 1.89 -7.43
CA PHE A 425 19.89 1.55 -7.59
C PHE A 425 20.73 2.71 -8.11
N ASP A 426 20.25 3.44 -9.13
CA ASP A 426 20.90 4.63 -9.67
C ASP A 426 21.05 5.73 -8.60
N ILE A 427 19.97 6.01 -7.86
CA ILE A 427 19.97 7.01 -6.78
C ILE A 427 20.99 6.62 -5.70
N VAL A 428 20.99 5.36 -5.24
CA VAL A 428 21.95 4.87 -4.25
C VAL A 428 23.37 5.02 -4.79
N PHE A 429 23.64 4.54 -6.00
CA PHE A 429 24.97 4.61 -6.62
C PHE A 429 25.50 6.04 -6.69
N ASN A 430 24.68 6.99 -7.13
CA ASN A 430 25.09 8.37 -7.38
C ASN A 430 25.14 9.25 -6.12
N ASN A 431 24.45 8.89 -5.03
CA ASN A 431 24.27 9.80 -3.89
C ASN A 431 24.79 9.28 -2.55
N VAL A 432 24.94 7.95 -2.35
CA VAL A 432 25.24 7.37 -1.03
C VAL A 432 26.57 7.85 -0.42
N ALA A 433 27.53 8.27 -1.26
CA ALA A 433 28.82 8.79 -0.80
C ALA A 433 28.69 10.15 -0.07
N ASN A 434 27.67 10.94 -0.41
CA ASN A 434 27.46 12.30 0.12
C ASN A 434 26.22 12.41 1.02
N ARG A 435 25.30 11.46 0.91
CA ARG A 435 24.01 11.46 1.63
C ARG A 435 23.77 10.11 2.28
N PRO A 436 23.50 10.03 3.59
CA PRO A 436 23.00 8.83 4.22
C PRO A 436 21.71 8.34 3.55
N VAL A 437 21.61 7.04 3.25
CA VAL A 437 20.41 6.44 2.63
C VAL A 437 19.66 5.59 3.65
N TYR A 438 18.35 5.79 3.70
CA TYR A 438 17.42 5.14 4.61
C TYR A 438 16.20 4.60 3.85
N PHE A 439 15.52 3.63 4.46
CA PHE A 439 14.29 3.01 3.97
C PHE A 439 13.27 2.88 5.10
N THR A 440 11.98 3.04 4.82
CA THR A 440 10.90 2.74 5.79
C THR A 440 10.63 1.24 5.95
N SER A 441 11.10 0.42 5.00
CA SER A 441 10.95 -1.04 4.98
C SER A 441 12.27 -1.75 4.66
N THR A 442 12.43 -2.98 5.15
CA THR A 442 13.56 -3.86 4.80
C THR A 442 13.36 -4.65 3.52
N GLN A 443 12.14 -4.68 2.97
CA GLN A 443 11.79 -5.45 1.77
C GLN A 443 12.34 -4.76 0.50
N ASN A 444 13.65 -4.84 0.31
CA ASN A 444 14.35 -4.33 -0.85
C ASN A 444 15.67 -5.08 -1.07
N PRO A 445 16.31 -4.98 -2.25
CA PRO A 445 17.53 -5.71 -2.57
C PRO A 445 18.73 -5.44 -1.64
N PHE A 446 18.69 -4.38 -0.84
CA PHE A 446 19.75 -4.05 0.12
C PHE A 446 19.52 -4.62 1.53
N GLU A 447 18.47 -5.42 1.76
CA GLU A 447 18.05 -5.92 3.08
C GLU A 447 19.21 -6.38 3.99
N LYS A 448 20.13 -7.19 3.45
CA LYS A 448 21.28 -7.74 4.20
C LYS A 448 22.22 -6.65 4.75
N ASN A 449 22.24 -5.49 4.09
CA ASN A 449 23.04 -4.31 4.43
C ASN A 449 22.23 -3.22 5.13
N LEU A 450 21.04 -3.51 5.64
CA LEU A 450 20.26 -2.55 6.42
C LEU A 450 20.51 -2.72 7.93
N MET A 451 20.53 -1.61 8.66
CA MET A 451 20.57 -1.56 10.12
C MET A 451 19.44 -0.66 10.61
N GLN A 452 18.66 -1.11 11.58
CA GLN A 452 17.59 -0.32 12.17
C GLN A 452 18.19 0.92 12.88
N LYS A 453 17.60 2.07 12.60
CA LYS A 453 17.89 3.36 13.25
C LYS A 453 16.57 4.00 13.56
N GLY A 454 16.18 3.97 14.83
CA GLY A 454 14.82 4.33 15.22
C GLY A 454 13.80 3.48 14.46
N ILE A 455 12.92 4.13 13.72
CA ILE A 455 11.80 3.49 13.02
C ILE A 455 12.02 3.36 11.50
N VAL A 456 13.27 3.54 11.07
CA VAL A 456 13.72 3.36 9.67
C VAL A 456 14.97 2.49 9.64
N TYR A 457 15.39 2.14 8.43
CA TYR A 457 16.51 1.24 8.19
C TYR A 457 17.58 1.95 7.37
N LYS A 458 18.77 2.13 7.96
CA LYS A 458 19.92 2.77 7.31
C LYS A 458 20.66 1.75 6.44
N LEU A 459 20.99 2.11 5.21
CA LEU A 459 21.98 1.39 4.41
C LEU A 459 23.37 1.53 5.06
N ILE A 460 23.87 0.44 5.64
CA ILE A 460 25.19 0.41 6.24
C ILE A 460 26.24 -0.06 5.26
N LEU A 461 27.29 0.73 5.23
CA LEU A 461 28.40 0.69 4.32
C LEU A 461 29.61 -0.04 4.96
N ALA A 462 29.32 -1.08 5.75
CA ALA A 462 30.31 -1.80 6.52
C ALA A 462 29.92 -3.27 6.70
N ASN A 463 30.90 -4.17 6.53
CA ASN A 463 30.77 -5.57 6.92
C ASN A 463 30.94 -5.66 8.43
N LEU A 464 29.84 -5.50 9.17
CA LEU A 464 29.81 -5.68 10.61
C LEU A 464 29.47 -7.13 10.93
N ALA A 465 30.25 -7.77 11.80
CA ALA A 465 29.88 -9.07 12.34
C ALA A 465 28.51 -8.97 13.04
N PRO A 466 27.61 -9.96 12.91
CA PRO A 466 26.26 -9.88 13.45
C PRO A 466 26.19 -9.46 14.93
N PRO A 467 27.06 -9.95 15.84
CA PRO A 467 27.02 -9.50 17.23
C PRO A 467 27.27 -8.00 17.40
N VAL A 468 28.24 -7.44 16.66
CA VAL A 468 28.60 -6.02 16.71
C VAL A 468 27.51 -5.16 16.06
N LYS A 469 26.94 -5.65 14.95
CA LYS A 469 25.79 -5.00 14.29
C LYS A 469 24.62 -4.89 15.25
N ASN A 470 24.23 -6.01 15.88
CA ASN A 470 23.08 -6.07 16.78
C ASN A 470 23.27 -5.20 18.03
N GLU A 471 24.47 -5.21 18.63
CA GLU A 471 24.77 -4.35 19.77
C GLU A 471 24.71 -2.86 19.39
N THR A 472 25.31 -2.48 18.26
CA THR A 472 25.30 -1.09 17.75
C THR A 472 23.87 -0.63 17.43
N GLU A 473 23.06 -1.51 16.87
CA GLU A 473 21.65 -1.27 16.59
C GLU A 473 20.87 -1.03 17.87
N VAL A 474 20.92 -1.97 18.82
CA VAL A 474 20.20 -1.89 20.10
C VAL A 474 20.60 -0.64 20.87
N LYS A 475 21.90 -0.34 21.00
CA LYS A 475 22.36 0.90 21.66
C LYS A 475 21.84 2.16 20.96
N GLY A 476 21.74 2.13 19.64
CA GLY A 476 21.12 3.20 18.86
C GLY A 476 19.62 3.35 19.15
N LEU A 477 18.89 2.23 19.22
CA LEU A 477 17.45 2.22 19.54
C LEU A 477 17.18 2.70 20.96
N GLU A 478 17.94 2.21 21.95
CA GLU A 478 17.86 2.66 23.34
C GLU A 478 17.98 4.18 23.44
N LYS A 479 19.00 4.74 22.77
CA LYS A 479 19.25 6.18 22.71
C LYS A 479 18.12 6.93 22.01
N PHE A 480 17.66 6.42 20.87
CA PHE A 480 16.56 7.03 20.11
C PHE A 480 15.27 7.11 20.94
N ILE A 481 14.90 6.01 21.61
CA ILE A 481 13.73 5.95 22.49
C ILE A 481 13.88 6.91 23.68
N ALA A 482 15.10 7.08 24.21
CA ALA A 482 15.34 7.97 25.34
C ALA A 482 15.35 9.46 24.97
N GLU A 483 15.83 9.83 23.78
CA GLU A 483 16.15 11.23 23.44
C GLU A 483 15.26 11.87 22.38
N LYS A 484 14.67 11.07 21.48
CA LYS A 484 14.05 11.60 20.24
C LYS A 484 12.65 11.10 19.97
N TYR A 485 12.35 9.87 20.37
CA TYR A 485 11.09 9.23 20.04
C TYR A 485 9.97 9.71 20.95
N THR A 486 8.83 10.04 20.35
CA THR A 486 7.59 10.29 21.10
C THR A 486 6.59 9.19 20.76
N PRO A 487 6.10 8.41 21.72
CA PRO A 487 5.10 7.36 21.46
C PRO A 487 3.85 7.91 20.76
N VAL A 488 3.43 7.24 19.69
CA VAL A 488 2.19 7.52 18.96
C VAL A 488 1.31 6.30 19.13
N LEU A 489 0.31 6.40 20.01
CA LEU A 489 -0.45 5.26 20.48
C LEU A 489 -1.96 5.46 20.30
N SER A 490 -2.63 4.41 19.85
CA SER A 490 -4.09 4.36 19.82
C SER A 490 -4.68 4.36 21.23
N ASN A 491 -5.85 4.99 21.37
CA ASN A 491 -6.64 4.93 22.60
C ASN A 491 -7.71 3.83 22.51
N ASP A 492 -8.45 3.60 23.59
CA ASP A 492 -9.52 2.59 23.67
C ASP A 492 -10.65 2.79 22.64
N ALA A 493 -10.71 3.94 21.95
CA ALA A 493 -11.78 4.34 21.04
C ALA A 493 -11.40 4.27 19.54
N GLY A 494 -10.18 3.87 19.17
CA GLY A 494 -9.84 3.61 17.77
C GLY A 494 -8.40 3.90 17.35
N LEU A 495 -8.06 3.41 16.14
CA LEU A 495 -6.74 3.49 15.51
C LEU A 495 -6.32 4.95 15.30
N VAL A 496 -5.39 5.42 16.13
CA VAL A 496 -4.78 6.76 16.02
C VAL A 496 -3.77 6.80 14.87
N SER A 497 -3.08 5.67 14.63
CA SER A 497 -2.31 5.36 13.42
C SER A 497 -1.93 3.88 13.50
N PHE A 498 -2.50 3.02 12.65
CA PHE A 498 -2.15 1.58 12.61
C PHE A 498 -0.64 1.37 12.47
N ASP A 499 0.04 2.27 11.76
CA ASP A 499 1.48 2.26 11.58
C ASP A 499 2.24 2.74 12.85
N GLY A 500 1.70 3.71 13.59
CA GLY A 500 2.30 4.22 14.83
C GLY A 500 2.38 3.16 15.92
N ASP A 501 1.30 2.41 16.13
CA ASP A 501 1.26 1.31 17.09
C ASP A 501 2.28 0.21 16.70
N ASN A 502 2.28 -0.26 15.45
CA ASN A 502 3.21 -1.28 14.98
C ASN A 502 4.67 -0.84 15.10
N THR A 503 4.94 0.41 14.74
CA THR A 503 6.26 1.02 14.85
C THR A 503 6.73 1.11 16.29
N PHE A 504 5.85 1.51 17.21
CA PHE A 504 6.13 1.54 18.64
C PHE A 504 6.58 0.15 19.14
N PHE A 505 5.83 -0.90 18.84
CA PHE A 505 6.20 -2.26 19.24
C PHE A 505 7.48 -2.77 18.56
N THR A 506 7.70 -2.40 17.29
CA THR A 506 8.90 -2.80 16.53
C THR A 506 10.19 -2.26 17.16
N LEU A 507 10.18 -1.04 17.68
CA LEU A 507 11.34 -0.45 18.37
C LEU A 507 11.80 -1.31 19.56
N TYR A 508 10.85 -1.77 20.37
CA TYR A 508 11.15 -2.54 21.58
C TYR A 508 11.44 -4.02 21.27
N TYR A 509 10.83 -4.58 20.23
CA TYR A 509 11.04 -5.96 19.82
C TYR A 509 12.53 -6.30 19.61
N SER A 510 13.26 -5.48 18.85
CA SER A 510 14.69 -5.67 18.60
C SER A 510 15.53 -5.61 19.88
N ILE A 511 15.16 -4.73 20.82
CA ILE A 511 15.79 -4.61 22.14
C ILE A 511 15.54 -5.87 22.98
N PHE A 512 14.30 -6.36 23.00
CA PHE A 512 13.92 -7.56 23.75
C PHE A 512 14.64 -8.80 23.25
N ARG A 513 14.63 -9.03 21.93
CA ARG A 513 15.37 -10.11 21.27
C ARG A 513 16.82 -10.16 21.70
N TYR A 514 17.51 -9.02 21.61
CA TYR A 514 18.92 -8.92 21.95
C TYR A 514 19.21 -9.31 23.40
N TYR A 515 18.46 -8.76 24.36
CA TYR A 515 18.71 -9.03 25.77
C TYR A 515 18.31 -10.45 26.19
N LEU A 516 17.25 -11.01 25.60
CA LEU A 516 16.88 -12.42 25.81
C LEU A 516 17.95 -13.38 25.28
N GLU A 517 18.48 -13.14 24.07
CA GLU A 517 19.58 -13.93 23.48
C GLU A 517 20.84 -13.89 24.34
N LYS A 518 21.15 -12.74 24.94
CA LYS A 518 22.27 -12.56 25.88
C LYS A 518 21.99 -13.11 27.27
N LYS A 519 20.77 -13.59 27.54
CA LYS A 519 20.28 -13.98 28.88
C LYS A 519 20.42 -12.85 29.92
N ASP A 520 20.39 -11.60 29.47
CA ASP A 520 20.44 -10.41 30.33
C ASP A 520 19.02 -10.03 30.76
N THR A 521 18.57 -10.68 31.83
CA THR A 521 17.22 -10.50 32.36
C THR A 521 17.00 -9.12 32.98
N ILE A 522 18.06 -8.44 33.42
CA ILE A 522 17.97 -7.12 34.05
C ILE A 522 17.59 -6.07 33.00
N ASN A 523 18.35 -5.99 31.91
CA ASN A 523 18.06 -5.03 30.85
C ASN A 523 16.79 -5.39 30.08
N PHE A 524 16.52 -6.69 29.87
CA PHE A 524 15.25 -7.12 29.30
C PHE A 524 14.04 -6.60 30.10
N LYS A 525 14.02 -6.84 31.42
CA LYS A 525 12.94 -6.35 32.30
C LYS A 525 12.83 -4.83 32.29
N LYS A 526 13.97 -4.12 32.38
CA LYS A 526 14.02 -2.66 32.33
C LYS A 526 13.28 -2.11 31.10
N TRP A 527 13.55 -2.66 29.92
CA TRP A 527 12.91 -2.19 28.69
C TRP A 527 11.47 -2.67 28.55
N LEU A 528 11.15 -3.89 29.00
CA LEU A 528 9.78 -4.40 29.01
C LEU A 528 8.86 -3.51 29.86
N TYR A 529 9.28 -3.17 31.08
CA TYR A 529 8.49 -2.28 31.95
C TYR A 529 8.47 -0.84 31.44
N LYS A 530 9.50 -0.39 30.71
CA LYS A 530 9.47 0.92 30.03
C LYS A 530 8.44 0.95 28.89
N LEU A 531 8.34 -0.13 28.11
CA LEU A 531 7.26 -0.29 27.13
C LEU A 531 5.91 -0.26 27.84
N ASP A 532 5.76 -1.10 28.86
CA ASP A 532 4.51 -1.27 29.61
C ASP A 532 3.99 0.04 30.22
N ALA A 533 4.88 0.84 30.81
CA ALA A 533 4.54 2.15 31.37
C ALA A 533 4.08 3.15 30.30
N ALA A 534 4.54 3.01 29.05
CA ALA A 534 4.09 3.81 27.93
C ALA A 534 2.77 3.29 27.31
N CYS A 535 2.26 2.12 27.72
CA CYS A 535 1.08 1.46 27.15
C CYS A 535 -0.25 1.58 27.94
N PRO A 536 -0.59 2.65 28.69
CA PRO A 536 -1.67 2.56 29.69
C PRO A 536 -3.09 2.38 29.12
N LYS A 537 -3.32 2.51 27.79
CA LYS A 537 -4.65 2.41 27.15
C LYS A 537 -4.62 1.78 25.74
N ILE A 538 -3.63 0.93 25.45
CA ILE A 538 -3.53 0.31 24.12
C ILE A 538 -4.41 -0.94 24.10
N ASN A 539 -5.28 -1.06 23.11
CA ASN A 539 -5.89 -2.34 22.76
C ASN A 539 -4.87 -3.22 22.02
N ALA A 540 -3.90 -3.75 22.78
CA ALA A 540 -2.80 -4.58 22.28
C ALA A 540 -3.27 -5.80 21.45
N MET A 541 -4.53 -6.20 21.59
CA MET A 541 -5.06 -7.40 20.94
C MET A 541 -5.24 -7.19 19.42
N GLN A 542 -5.45 -5.95 18.99
CA GLN A 542 -5.60 -5.58 17.57
C GLN A 542 -4.25 -5.44 16.84
N ILE A 543 -3.12 -5.50 17.57
CA ILE A 543 -1.80 -5.24 17.02
C ILE A 543 -1.02 -6.55 16.94
N ASN A 544 -0.66 -6.97 15.73
CA ASN A 544 0.02 -8.25 15.48
C ASN A 544 1.23 -8.47 16.39
N MET A 545 2.07 -7.45 16.57
CA MET A 545 3.28 -7.56 17.40
C MET A 545 3.02 -7.53 18.91
N ALA A 546 1.92 -6.92 19.35
CA ALA A 546 1.62 -6.79 20.77
C ALA A 546 1.07 -8.11 21.36
N ARG A 547 0.65 -9.06 20.51
CA ARG A 547 0.39 -10.46 20.91
C ARG A 547 1.62 -11.10 21.56
N SER A 548 2.82 -10.67 21.17
CA SER A 548 4.06 -11.21 21.74
C SER A 548 4.29 -10.81 23.20
N LEU A 549 3.53 -9.83 23.73
CA LEU A 549 3.64 -9.41 25.12
C LEU A 549 3.37 -10.55 26.11
N VAL A 550 2.49 -11.50 25.77
CA VAL A 550 2.24 -12.68 26.60
C VAL A 550 3.56 -13.41 26.89
N TYR A 551 4.32 -13.72 25.83
CA TYR A 551 5.61 -14.40 25.94
C TYR A 551 6.59 -13.54 26.75
N TYR A 552 6.69 -12.23 26.46
CA TYR A 552 7.67 -11.37 27.12
C TYR A 552 7.44 -11.21 28.63
N PHE A 553 6.20 -11.04 29.09
CA PHE A 553 5.92 -10.97 30.53
C PHE A 553 6.20 -12.30 31.22
N ILE A 554 5.88 -13.43 30.58
CA ILE A 554 6.17 -14.76 31.13
C ILE A 554 7.69 -15.00 31.20
N GLU A 555 8.46 -14.69 30.16
CA GLU A 555 9.93 -14.79 30.18
C GLU A 555 10.56 -13.80 31.20
N ALA A 556 9.91 -12.67 31.49
CA ALA A 556 10.31 -11.74 32.53
C ALA A 556 10.00 -12.26 33.95
N GLY A 557 9.26 -13.37 34.08
CA GLY A 557 8.81 -13.95 35.34
C GLY A 557 7.51 -13.33 35.88
N ASP A 558 6.89 -12.38 35.17
CA ASP A 558 5.57 -11.84 35.50
C ASP A 558 4.46 -12.69 34.85
N LYS A 559 4.33 -13.91 35.38
CA LYS A 559 3.36 -14.91 34.90
C LYS A 559 1.92 -14.41 35.02
N GLY A 560 1.61 -13.63 36.06
CA GLY A 560 0.27 -13.11 36.31
C GLY A 560 -0.17 -12.13 35.22
N LYS A 561 0.68 -11.17 34.88
CA LYS A 561 0.38 -10.23 33.80
C LYS A 561 0.35 -10.91 32.43
N GLY A 562 1.28 -11.83 32.17
CA GLY A 562 1.26 -12.62 30.93
C GLY A 562 -0.04 -13.40 30.74
N LEU A 563 -0.55 -14.07 31.77
CA LEU A 563 -1.84 -14.77 31.73
C LEU A 563 -3.04 -13.84 31.54
N ALA A 564 -3.02 -12.64 32.14
CA ALA A 564 -4.08 -11.66 31.95
C ALA A 564 -4.17 -11.18 30.49
N ILE A 565 -3.01 -10.92 29.86
CA ILE A 565 -2.93 -10.55 28.44
C ILE A 565 -3.37 -11.72 27.55
N ALA A 566 -2.94 -12.95 27.87
CA ALA A 566 -3.34 -14.16 27.13
C ALA A 566 -4.86 -14.31 27.11
N LYS A 567 -5.52 -14.12 28.26
CA LYS A 567 -6.99 -14.15 28.37
C LYS A 567 -7.67 -13.10 27.48
N GLN A 568 -7.16 -11.87 27.47
CA GLN A 568 -7.69 -10.80 26.61
C GLN A 568 -7.53 -11.15 25.12
N TYR A 569 -6.39 -11.74 24.74
CA TYR A 569 -6.11 -12.11 23.36
C TYR A 569 -7.05 -13.22 22.89
N THR A 570 -7.24 -14.25 23.70
CA THR A 570 -8.22 -15.31 23.45
C THR A 570 -9.63 -14.76 23.25
N GLN A 571 -10.07 -13.83 24.09
CA GLN A 571 -11.39 -13.20 23.97
C GLN A 571 -11.54 -12.37 22.69
N TRP A 572 -10.50 -11.60 22.33
CA TRP A 572 -10.50 -10.81 21.10
C TRP A 572 -10.54 -11.71 19.86
N LEU A 573 -9.69 -12.74 19.82
CA LEU A 573 -9.59 -13.66 18.71
C LEU A 573 -10.92 -14.40 18.48
N ASN A 574 -11.58 -14.83 19.56
CA ASN A 574 -12.92 -15.43 19.47
C ASN A 574 -13.95 -14.45 18.91
N ARG A 575 -13.99 -13.19 19.38
CA ARG A 575 -14.92 -12.17 18.83
C ARG A 575 -14.71 -11.94 17.33
N VAL A 576 -13.47 -11.81 16.89
CA VAL A 576 -13.14 -11.58 15.47
C VAL A 576 -13.55 -12.77 14.61
N TYR A 577 -13.36 -13.99 15.11
CA TYR A 577 -13.79 -15.21 14.42
C TYR A 577 -15.33 -15.35 14.37
N SER A 578 -16.03 -15.11 15.50
CA SER A 578 -17.47 -15.33 15.62
C SER A 578 -18.33 -14.24 14.98
N ASP A 579 -17.85 -13.00 14.92
CA ASP A 579 -18.59 -11.85 14.41
C ASP A 579 -17.64 -10.91 13.63
N PRO A 580 -17.24 -11.31 12.40
CA PRO A 580 -16.31 -10.53 11.60
C PRO A 580 -17.02 -9.27 11.08
N VAL A 581 -16.84 -8.14 11.77
CA VAL A 581 -17.25 -6.84 11.23
C VAL A 581 -16.43 -6.59 9.96
N SER A 582 -17.13 -6.18 8.90
CA SER A 582 -16.78 -6.22 7.48
C SER A 582 -15.44 -5.61 7.01
N LEU A 583 -14.55 -5.16 7.90
CA LEU A 583 -13.31 -4.48 7.52
C LEU A 583 -12.07 -4.78 8.38
N THR A 584 -12.12 -5.65 9.39
CA THR A 584 -10.91 -5.99 10.15
C THR A 584 -10.84 -7.47 10.47
N GLY A 585 -10.24 -8.24 9.55
CA GLY A 585 -9.72 -9.57 9.82
C GLY A 585 -10.79 -10.65 9.78
N TYR A 586 -11.08 -11.16 8.57
CA TYR A 586 -11.61 -12.51 8.48
C TYR A 586 -10.53 -13.47 9.00
N TYR A 587 -10.79 -14.15 10.12
CA TYR A 587 -10.01 -15.31 10.53
C TYR A 587 -10.69 -16.54 9.96
N SER A 588 -9.98 -17.28 9.09
CA SER A 588 -10.43 -18.63 8.76
C SER A 588 -10.47 -19.48 10.03
N GLN A 589 -11.33 -20.50 10.06
CA GLN A 589 -11.35 -21.48 11.15
C GLN A 589 -9.96 -22.07 11.40
N GLU A 590 -9.21 -22.36 10.32
CA GLU A 590 -7.83 -22.82 10.41
C GLU A 590 -6.91 -21.81 11.12
N SER A 591 -6.96 -20.53 10.73
CA SER A 591 -6.15 -19.47 11.35
C SER A 591 -6.52 -19.28 12.83
N TYR A 592 -7.80 -19.29 13.13
CA TYR A 592 -8.34 -19.18 14.48
C TYR A 592 -7.84 -20.31 15.39
N THR A 593 -8.03 -21.56 14.96
CA THR A 593 -7.61 -22.75 15.71
C THR A 593 -6.09 -22.82 15.85
N SER A 594 -5.34 -22.46 14.80
CA SER A 594 -3.88 -22.42 14.82
C SER A 594 -3.35 -21.46 15.89
N GLU A 595 -3.89 -20.24 15.96
CA GLU A 595 -3.45 -19.23 16.93
C GLU A 595 -3.78 -19.62 18.38
N LEU A 596 -4.97 -20.17 18.64
CA LEU A 596 -5.34 -20.69 19.96
C LEU A 596 -4.44 -21.85 20.40
N THR A 597 -4.14 -22.76 19.47
CA THR A 597 -3.29 -23.93 19.72
C THR A 597 -1.87 -23.52 20.08
N LYS A 598 -1.26 -22.63 19.29
CA LYS A 598 0.09 -22.10 19.59
C LYS A 598 0.18 -21.45 20.96
N LEU A 599 -0.85 -20.68 21.36
CA LEU A 599 -0.88 -20.04 22.67
C LEU A 599 -1.01 -21.07 23.80
N ARG A 600 -1.92 -22.04 23.67
CA ARG A 600 -2.10 -23.12 24.64
C ARG A 600 -0.80 -23.89 24.84
N ASP A 601 -0.17 -24.31 23.74
CA ASP A 601 1.04 -25.14 23.79
C ASP A 601 2.21 -24.37 24.41
N TYR A 602 2.35 -23.07 24.13
CA TYR A 602 3.34 -22.24 24.81
C TYR A 602 3.08 -22.14 26.31
N LEU A 603 1.84 -21.85 26.73
CA LEU A 603 1.49 -21.76 28.15
C LEU A 603 1.78 -23.09 28.87
N ALA A 604 1.40 -24.21 28.27
CA ALA A 604 1.69 -25.55 28.80
C ALA A 604 3.20 -25.79 28.94
N SER A 605 4.02 -25.34 27.97
CA SER A 605 5.49 -25.44 28.05
C SER A 605 6.12 -24.65 29.21
N LYS A 606 5.35 -23.77 29.85
CA LYS A 606 5.75 -22.93 30.99
C LYS A 606 5.05 -23.32 32.31
N ASP A 607 4.41 -24.49 32.32
CA ASP A 607 3.58 -25.00 33.42
C ASP A 607 2.42 -24.04 33.76
N LEU A 608 1.81 -23.45 32.74
CA LEU A 608 0.67 -22.54 32.84
C LEU A 608 -0.52 -23.06 32.05
N GLY A 609 -1.73 -22.77 32.52
CA GLY A 609 -2.98 -23.13 31.86
C GLY A 609 -3.96 -21.96 31.82
N LEU A 610 -4.81 -21.95 30.79
CA LEU A 610 -5.87 -20.96 30.64
C LEU A 610 -7.18 -21.68 30.23
N PRO A 611 -8.11 -21.93 31.17
CA PRO A 611 -9.31 -22.75 30.91
C PRO A 611 -10.18 -22.28 29.73
N LEU A 612 -10.17 -20.97 29.44
CA LEU A 612 -10.87 -20.41 28.28
C LEU A 612 -10.35 -20.97 26.94
N LEU A 613 -9.03 -21.19 26.81
CA LEU A 613 -8.45 -21.79 25.60
C LEU A 613 -8.91 -23.23 25.41
N ASP A 614 -8.89 -24.00 26.49
CA ASP A 614 -9.29 -25.41 26.45
C ASP A 614 -10.77 -25.60 26.13
N SER A 615 -11.61 -24.62 26.48
CA SER A 615 -13.03 -24.60 26.10
C SER A 615 -13.20 -24.33 24.60
N LEU A 616 -12.54 -23.29 24.08
CA LEU A 616 -12.70 -22.84 22.69
C LEU A 616 -12.05 -23.78 21.66
N LEU A 617 -11.08 -24.60 22.07
CA LEU A 617 -10.45 -25.61 21.20
C LEU A 617 -11.20 -26.96 21.17
N LYS A 618 -12.23 -27.12 22.01
CA LYS A 618 -13.10 -28.33 22.04
C LYS A 618 -14.38 -28.16 21.22
N GLU A 619 -14.79 -26.92 20.98
CA GLU A 619 -15.86 -26.51 20.06
C GLU A 619 -15.33 -26.43 18.63
#